data_AF-A0A4R6J6S4-F1
#
_entry.id   AF-A0A4R6J6S4-F1
#
_cell.length_a   1.000
_cell.length_b   1.000
_cell.length_c   1.000
_cell.angle_alpha   90.00
_cell.angle_beta   90.00
_cell.angle_gamma   90.00
#
_symmetry.space_group_name_H-M   'P 1'
#
loop_
_entity.id
_entity.type
_entity.pdbx_description
1 polymer ?
#
loop_
_entity_poly.entity_id
_entity_poly.type
_entity_poly.pdbx_seq_one_letter_code
_entity_poly.pdbx_strand_id
1 'polypeptide(L)'
;MLPDLSEFTPHRTVFDAPFEGEPVPGLRADYFRRPEGDRVATVGCYSVGGRELLRAWGYADEEHCRHNAVKDPSGEWHAAADGCPDVELVRDGQAVVGLAVRAPSGEWIRA
;
A
#
# COMPACT_ATOMS: atom_id res chain seq x y z
N MET A 1 -12.25 2.27 8.24
CA MET A 1 -12.97 2.61 6.99
C MET A 1 -11.92 2.89 5.92
N LEU A 2 -12.14 2.46 4.67
CA LEU A 2 -11.23 2.79 3.56
C LEU A 2 -11.37 4.26 3.17
N PRO A 3 -10.29 4.95 2.79
CA PRO A 3 -10.37 6.32 2.28
C PRO A 3 -11.08 6.35 0.92
N ASP A 4 -12.00 7.30 0.76
CA ASP A 4 -12.59 7.64 -0.54
C ASP A 4 -11.58 8.48 -1.33
N LEU A 5 -10.99 7.88 -2.37
CA LEU A 5 -9.97 8.53 -3.18
C LEU A 5 -10.51 9.71 -4.00
N SER A 6 -11.83 9.83 -4.18
CA SER A 6 -12.42 10.99 -4.89
C SER A 6 -12.26 12.29 -4.10
N GLU A 7 -12.03 12.20 -2.79
CA GLU A 7 -11.74 13.34 -1.93
C GLU A 7 -10.25 13.77 -1.99
N PHE A 8 -9.40 13.01 -2.66
CA PHE A 8 -7.96 13.26 -2.74
C PHE A 8 -7.53 13.69 -4.14
N THR A 9 -6.44 14.46 -4.20
CA THR A 9 -5.77 14.78 -5.47
C THR A 9 -4.59 13.82 -5.70
N PRO A 10 -4.41 13.28 -6.92
CA PRO A 10 -3.20 12.54 -7.28
C PRO A 10 -1.95 13.39 -7.03
N HIS A 11 -0.95 12.81 -6.38
CA HIS A 11 0.29 13.49 -6.05
C HIS A 11 1.47 13.00 -6.90
N ARG A 12 1.71 11.69 -6.93
CA ARG A 12 2.76 11.06 -7.75
C ARG A 12 2.49 9.57 -7.94
N THR A 13 3.08 9.01 -8.98
CA THR A 13 3.13 7.56 -9.22
C THR A 13 4.58 7.12 -9.28
N VAL A 14 4.89 6.00 -8.64
CA VAL A 14 6.21 5.34 -8.68
C VAL A 14 6.02 3.94 -9.24
N PHE A 15 6.77 3.63 -10.31
CA PHE A 15 6.87 2.28 -10.87
C PHE A 15 8.08 1.57 -10.30
N ASP A 16 7.99 0.24 -10.22
CA ASP A 16 8.96 -0.62 -9.54
C ASP A 16 9.33 -0.07 -8.16
N ALA A 17 8.30 0.33 -7.41
CA ALA A 17 8.49 1.05 -6.16
C ALA A 17 9.33 0.20 -5.18
N PRO A 18 10.30 0.83 -4.49
CA PRO A 18 11.21 0.08 -3.63
C PRO A 18 10.54 -0.28 -2.31
N PHE A 19 10.92 -1.45 -1.79
CA PHE A 19 10.64 -1.87 -0.42
C PHE A 19 11.97 -2.23 0.25
N GLU A 20 12.24 -1.65 1.43
CA GLU A 20 13.52 -1.78 2.14
C GLU A 20 14.77 -1.46 1.27
N GLY A 21 14.60 -0.57 0.29
CA GLY A 21 15.66 -0.17 -0.64
C GLY A 21 15.84 -1.07 -1.86
N GLU A 22 15.08 -2.17 -1.96
CA GLU A 22 15.08 -3.06 -3.13
C GLU A 22 13.89 -2.74 -4.05
N PRO A 23 14.12 -2.51 -5.36
CA PRO A 23 13.02 -2.33 -6.30
C PRO A 23 12.21 -3.62 -6.41
N VAL A 24 10.88 -3.52 -6.38
CA VAL A 24 9.99 -4.66 -6.59
C VAL A 24 9.43 -4.59 -8.01
N PRO A 25 9.86 -5.47 -8.93
CA PRO A 25 9.39 -5.44 -10.31
C PRO A 25 7.86 -5.54 -10.41
N GLY A 26 7.25 -4.62 -11.16
CA GLY A 26 5.81 -4.57 -11.36
C GLY A 26 5.02 -3.92 -10.21
N LEU A 27 5.66 -3.53 -9.11
CA LEU A 27 5.02 -2.77 -8.04
C LEU A 27 4.80 -1.32 -8.48
N ARG A 28 3.54 -0.94 -8.61
CA ARG A 28 3.13 0.45 -8.81
C ARG A 28 2.57 1.01 -7.51
N ALA A 29 3.13 2.11 -7.05
CA ALA A 29 2.64 2.90 -5.92
C ALA A 29 2.06 4.23 -6.42
N ASP A 30 0.75 4.42 -6.27
CA ASP A 30 0.06 5.68 -6.52
C ASP A 30 -0.17 6.41 -5.20
N TYR A 31 0.31 7.65 -5.10
CA TYR A 31 0.19 8.47 -3.90
C TYR A 31 -0.80 9.60 -4.13
N PHE A 32 -1.69 9.79 -3.17
CA PHE A 32 -2.74 10.80 -3.15
C PHE A 32 -2.62 11.66 -1.90
N ARG A 33 -3.07 12.92 -1.98
CA ARG A 33 -3.07 13.84 -0.84
C ARG A 33 -4.30 14.74 -0.80
N ARG A 34 -4.67 15.16 0.40
CA ARG A 34 -5.77 16.09 0.67
C ARG A 34 -5.41 16.99 1.87
N PRO A 35 -5.60 18.32 1.79
CA PRO A 35 -5.54 19.17 2.98
C PRO A 35 -6.61 18.78 4.01
N GLU A 36 -6.25 18.73 5.29
CA GLU A 36 -7.15 18.44 6.40
C GLU A 36 -6.79 19.32 7.61
N GLY A 37 -7.48 20.46 7.74
CA GLY A 37 -7.10 21.51 8.68
C GLY A 37 -5.67 21.98 8.41
N ASP A 38 -4.81 21.92 9.43
CA ASP A 38 -3.40 22.29 9.34
C ASP A 38 -2.49 21.16 8.87
N ARG A 39 -3.05 20.00 8.51
CA ARG A 39 -2.32 18.79 8.12
C ARG A 39 -2.64 18.40 6.68
N VAL A 40 -1.87 17.44 6.16
CA VAL A 40 -2.10 16.85 4.84
C VAL A 40 -2.32 15.36 5.01
N ALA A 41 -3.55 14.89 4.78
CA ALA A 41 -3.86 13.48 4.73
C ALA A 41 -3.26 12.88 3.44
N THR A 42 -2.70 11.67 3.55
CA THR A 42 -2.07 10.97 2.42
C THR A 42 -2.55 9.53 2.34
N VAL A 43 -2.68 9.02 1.11
CA VAL A 43 -2.99 7.62 0.84
C VAL A 43 -2.00 7.09 -0.21
N GLY A 44 -1.36 5.95 0.07
CA GLY A 44 -0.63 5.16 -0.90
C GLY A 44 -1.45 3.93 -1.31
N CYS A 45 -1.65 3.76 -2.61
CA CYS A 45 -2.29 2.58 -3.20
C CYS A 45 -1.23 1.76 -3.94
N TYR A 46 -1.08 0.49 -3.58
CA TYR A 46 -0.03 -0.38 -4.11
C TYR A 46 -0.64 -1.50 -4.93
N SER A 47 -0.14 -1.66 -6.16
CA SER A 47 -0.64 -2.66 -7.11
C SER A 47 0.51 -3.42 -7.78
N VAL A 48 0.30 -4.70 -8.05
CA VAL A 48 1.21 -5.55 -8.82
C VAL A 48 0.40 -6.22 -9.92
N GLY A 49 0.93 -6.21 -11.16
CA GLY A 49 0.22 -6.78 -12.31
C GLY A 49 -1.15 -6.12 -12.58
N GLY A 50 -1.32 -4.86 -12.20
CA GLY A 50 -2.59 -4.12 -12.32
C GLY A 50 -3.64 -4.46 -11.25
N ARG A 51 -3.34 -5.38 -10.32
CA ARG A 51 -4.21 -5.70 -9.19
C ARG A 51 -3.74 -4.95 -7.95
N GLU A 52 -4.66 -4.19 -7.36
CA GLU A 52 -4.42 -3.49 -6.09
C GLU A 52 -4.34 -4.50 -4.94
N LEU A 53 -3.32 -4.37 -4.09
CA LEU A 53 -3.01 -5.28 -2.98
C LEU A 53 -3.22 -4.63 -1.63
N LEU A 54 -2.82 -3.37 -1.48
CA LEU A 54 -2.92 -2.68 -0.21
C LEU A 54 -3.13 -1.18 -0.40
N ARG A 55 -3.80 -0.59 0.60
CA ARG A 55 -3.78 0.85 0.84
C ARG A 55 -3.18 1.11 2.21
N ALA A 56 -2.36 2.13 2.31
CA ALA A 56 -1.86 2.63 3.57
C ALA A 56 -2.05 4.15 3.63
N TRP A 57 -2.54 4.66 4.75
CA TRP A 57 -2.87 6.08 4.88
C TRP A 57 -2.57 6.62 6.27
N GLY A 58 -2.46 7.94 6.34
CA GLY A 58 -2.07 8.70 7.52
C GLY A 58 -1.89 10.16 7.13
N TYR A 59 -0.92 10.83 7.74
CA TYR A 59 -0.60 12.22 7.43
C TYR A 59 0.84 12.37 6.94
N ALA A 60 1.07 13.38 6.09
CA ALA A 60 2.38 13.64 5.48
C ALA A 60 3.47 14.05 6.50
N ASP A 61 3.08 14.50 7.69
CA ASP A 61 3.95 14.88 8.80
C ASP A 61 4.28 13.71 9.73
N GLU A 62 3.84 12.49 9.41
CA GLU A 62 4.10 11.28 10.19
C GLU A 62 5.09 10.34 9.47
N GLU A 63 6.00 9.74 10.24
CA GLU A 63 6.94 8.74 9.72
C GLU A 63 6.24 7.43 9.30
N HIS A 64 5.14 7.09 9.99
CA HIS A 64 4.44 5.83 9.80
C HIS A 64 2.99 6.05 9.39
N CYS A 65 2.46 5.11 8.60
CA CYS A 65 1.05 5.07 8.27
C CYS A 65 0.24 4.83 9.55
N ARG A 66 -0.90 5.53 9.68
CA ARG A 66 -1.84 5.31 10.79
C ARG A 66 -2.67 4.08 10.59
N HIS A 67 -3.01 3.77 9.35
CA HIS A 67 -3.87 2.66 9.02
C HIS A 67 -3.46 2.04 7.69
N ASN A 68 -3.88 0.80 7.51
CA ASN A 68 -3.76 0.07 6.26
C ASN A 68 -5.00 -0.81 6.01
N ALA A 69 -5.18 -1.23 4.76
CA ALA A 69 -6.15 -2.24 4.36
C ALA A 69 -5.53 -3.10 3.26
N VAL A 70 -5.79 -4.40 3.30
CA VAL A 70 -5.30 -5.39 2.33
C VAL A 70 -6.47 -5.87 1.49
N LYS A 71 -6.22 -6.12 0.21
CA LYS A 71 -7.19 -6.61 -0.76
C LYS A 71 -6.91 -8.07 -1.10
N ASP A 72 -7.92 -8.91 -0.97
CA ASP A 72 -7.80 -10.33 -1.28
C ASP A 72 -7.71 -10.60 -2.81
N PRO A 73 -7.36 -11.82 -3.22
CA PRO A 73 -7.42 -12.27 -4.61
C PRO A 73 -8.79 -12.21 -5.29
N SER A 74 -9.89 -12.40 -4.57
CA SER A 74 -11.25 -12.23 -5.09
C SER A 74 -11.61 -10.74 -5.35
N GLY A 75 -10.84 -9.81 -4.78
CA GLY A 75 -10.99 -8.37 -4.95
C GLY A 75 -11.72 -7.68 -3.79
N GLU A 76 -12.01 -8.40 -2.71
CA GLU A 76 -12.61 -7.84 -1.51
C GLU A 76 -11.56 -7.20 -0.60
N TRP A 77 -11.93 -6.11 0.08
CA TRP A 77 -11.07 -5.49 1.07
C TRP A 77 -11.28 -6.12 2.44
N HIS A 78 -10.19 -6.47 3.10
CA HIS A 78 -10.21 -6.72 4.54
C HIS A 78 -10.54 -5.43 5.31
N ALA A 79 -10.98 -5.60 6.55
CA ALA A 79 -11.13 -4.48 7.47
C ALA A 79 -9.80 -3.71 7.61
N ALA A 80 -9.92 -2.39 7.77
CA ALA A 80 -8.75 -1.57 8.04
C ALA A 80 -8.09 -1.97 9.36
N ALA A 81 -6.77 -2.03 9.39
CA ALA A 81 -5.95 -2.25 10.58
C ALA A 81 -5.15 -0.99 10.92
N ASP A 82 -4.76 -0.86 12.19
CA ASP A 82 -3.92 0.24 12.65
C ASP A 82 -2.44 -0.04 12.32
N GLY A 83 -1.71 1.05 12.06
CA GLY A 83 -0.28 1.03 11.76
C GLY A 83 0.06 0.73 10.29
N CYS A 84 1.36 0.52 10.06
CA CYS A 84 1.89 0.11 8.77
C CYS A 84 1.52 -1.36 8.46
N PRO A 85 1.36 -1.72 7.17
CA PRO A 85 1.16 -3.11 6.79
C PRO A 85 2.40 -3.96 7.09
N ASP A 86 2.20 -5.22 7.46
CA ASP A 86 3.26 -6.23 7.46
C ASP A 86 3.49 -6.69 6.01
N VAL A 87 4.73 -6.56 5.54
CA VAL A 87 5.10 -6.76 4.14
C VAL A 87 6.38 -7.58 4.04
N GLU A 88 6.41 -8.55 3.12
CA GLU A 88 7.58 -9.38 2.82
C GLU A 88 7.88 -9.37 1.33
N LEU A 89 9.17 -9.36 0.97
CA LEU A 89 9.61 -9.55 -0.41
C LEU A 89 9.47 -11.02 -0.82
N VAL A 90 8.82 -11.26 -1.96
CA VAL A 90 8.81 -12.58 -2.59
C VAL A 90 10.06 -12.70 -3.46
N ARG A 91 10.81 -13.80 -3.30
CA ARG A 91 12.08 -14.02 -3.99
C ARG A 91 12.11 -15.35 -4.74
N ASP A 92 12.78 -15.34 -5.89
CA ASP A 92 13.25 -16.53 -6.60
C ASP A 92 14.78 -16.50 -6.63
N GLY A 93 15.40 -17.35 -5.79
CA GLY A 93 16.83 -17.23 -5.49
C GLY A 93 17.17 -15.87 -4.87
N GLN A 94 18.03 -15.10 -5.55
CA GLN A 94 18.40 -13.74 -5.13
C GLN A 94 17.51 -12.65 -5.75
N ALA A 95 16.68 -12.99 -6.74
CA ALA A 95 15.86 -12.02 -7.46
C ALA A 95 14.59 -11.71 -6.66
N VAL A 96 14.26 -10.42 -6.52
CA VAL A 96 12.93 -9.98 -6.06
C VAL A 96 11.95 -10.16 -7.20
N VAL A 97 10.87 -10.89 -6.95
CA VAL A 97 9.84 -11.22 -7.96
C VAL A 97 8.46 -10.71 -7.58
N GLY A 98 8.27 -10.17 -6.37
CA GLY A 98 6.97 -9.67 -5.94
C GLY A 98 6.91 -9.30 -4.46
N LEU A 99 5.69 -9.22 -3.95
CA LEU A 99 5.36 -8.79 -2.60
C LEU A 99 4.30 -9.69 -1.97
N ALA A 100 4.48 -9.95 -0.68
CA ALA A 100 3.46 -10.53 0.17
C ALA A 100 3.04 -9.50 1.22
N VAL A 101 1.73 -9.37 1.46
CA VAL A 101 1.18 -8.48 2.48
C VAL A 101 0.31 -9.29 3.43
N ARG A 102 0.48 -9.09 4.73
CA ARG A 102 -0.29 -9.82 5.74
C ARG A 102 -1.65 -9.17 5.94
N ALA A 103 -2.72 -9.92 5.69
CA ALA A 103 -4.07 -9.51 6.01
C ALA A 103 -4.32 -9.52 7.53
N PRO A 104 -5.34 -8.80 8.04
CA PRO A 104 -5.71 -8.84 9.46
C PRO A 104 -6.09 -10.23 9.99
N SER A 105 -6.49 -11.15 9.10
CA SER A 105 -6.72 -12.57 9.43
C SER A 105 -5.43 -13.34 9.77
N GLY A 106 -4.26 -12.74 9.51
CA GLY A 106 -2.95 -13.37 9.62
C GLY A 106 -2.48 -14.07 8.34
N GLU A 107 -3.32 -14.13 7.30
CA GLU A 107 -3.00 -14.72 6.00
C GLU A 107 -2.06 -13.83 5.18
N TRP A 108 -1.14 -14.43 4.43
CA TRP A 108 -0.24 -13.72 3.52
C TRP A 108 -0.78 -13.71 2.09
N ILE A 109 -1.18 -12.53 1.61
CA ILE A 109 -1.64 -12.31 0.24
C ILE A 109 -0.44 -11.99 -0.64
N ARG A 110 -0.21 -12.81 -1.68
CA ARG A 110 0.97 -12.72 -2.56
C ARG A 110 0.60 -12.20 -3.94
N ALA A 111 1.52 -11.44 -4.54
CA ALA A 111 1.46 -11.00 -5.93
C ALA A 111 2.85 -10.76 -6.52
#